data_AF-A0A7W1XPN8-F1
#
_entry.id   AF-A0A7W1XPN8-F1
#
_cell.length_a   1.000
_cell.length_b   1.000
_cell.length_c   1.000
_cell.angle_alpha   90.00
_cell.angle_beta   90.00
_cell.angle_gamma   90.00
#
_symmetry.space_group_name_H-M   'P 1'
#
loop_
_entity.id
_entity.type
_entity.pdbx_description
1 polymer ?
#
loop_
_entity_poly.entity_id
_entity_poly.type
_entity_poly.pdbx_seq_one_letter_code
_entity_poly.pdbx_strand_id
1 'polypeptide(L)'
;MKETKLQMKCRLHRHLPLDGMEKRPNADFLISEVVQFHIDDELYFSGKIDEKALLPVGRLAGTNYVRSREMFSMPHLFYHEWIAQNKKSRS
;
A
#
# COMPACT_ATOMS: atom_id res chain seq x y z
N MET A 1 -20.03 -3.78 -14.68
CA MET A 1 -18.69 -3.63 -14.06
C MET A 1 -18.24 -4.99 -13.57
N LYS A 2 -16.96 -5.35 -13.72
CA LYS A 2 -16.39 -6.56 -13.10
C LYS A 2 -16.00 -6.19 -11.67
N GLU A 3 -16.37 -7.00 -10.69
CA GLU A 3 -15.99 -6.78 -9.29
C GLU A 3 -14.47 -6.85 -9.12
N THR A 4 -13.89 -6.01 -8.26
CA THR A 4 -12.45 -6.05 -8.00
C THR A 4 -12.13 -7.14 -6.98
N LYS A 5 -10.98 -7.77 -7.17
CA LYS A 5 -10.39 -8.85 -6.36
C LYS A 5 -10.29 -8.56 -4.85
N LEU A 6 -10.09 -7.29 -4.49
CA LEU A 6 -10.02 -6.83 -3.11
C LEU A 6 -10.71 -5.47 -3.00
N GLN A 7 -11.53 -5.30 -1.98
CA GLN A 7 -12.27 -4.07 -1.69
C GLN A 7 -12.31 -3.84 -0.19
N MET A 8 -12.19 -2.57 0.20
CA MET A 8 -12.34 -2.11 1.57
C MET A 8 -13.59 -1.25 1.64
N LYS A 9 -14.58 -1.67 2.43
CA LYS A 9 -15.70 -0.81 2.79
C LYS A 9 -15.28 0.02 3.98
N CYS A 10 -15.42 1.33 3.84
CA CYS A 10 -14.94 2.28 4.81
C CYS A 10 -16.07 3.20 5.29
N ARG A 11 -16.00 3.58 6.56
CA ARG A 11 -16.79 4.67 7.14
C ARG A 11 -15.87 5.89 7.29
N LEU A 12 -16.30 7.04 6.76
CA LEU A 12 -15.54 8.28 6.91
C LEU A 12 -15.42 8.65 8.39
N HIS A 13 -14.20 8.83 8.87
CA HIS A 13 -13.92 9.20 10.25
C HIS A 13 -13.57 10.68 10.38
N ARG A 14 -12.71 11.21 9.49
CA ARG A 14 -12.40 12.64 9.39
C ARG A 14 -12.17 13.07 7.95
N HIS A 15 -12.58 14.30 7.65
CA HIS A 15 -12.31 14.99 6.38
C HIS A 15 -11.48 16.24 6.69
N LEU A 16 -10.29 16.32 6.10
CA LEU A 16 -9.36 17.43 6.26
C LEU A 16 -9.12 18.06 4.88
N PRO A 17 -9.80 19.18 4.56
CA PRO A 17 -9.49 19.94 3.36
C PRO A 17 -8.05 20.45 3.44
N LEU A 18 -7.27 20.24 2.38
CA LEU A 18 -5.93 20.78 2.24
C LEU A 18 -6.02 22.05 1.41
N ASP A 19 -5.83 23.19 2.07
CA ASP A 19 -5.88 24.49 1.42
C ASP A 19 -4.67 24.70 0.50
N GLY A 20 -4.94 25.19 -0.71
CA GLY A 20 -3.94 25.71 -1.63
C GLY A 20 -3.70 27.21 -1.43
N MET A 21 -3.07 27.83 -2.43
CA MET A 21 -2.97 29.29 -2.51
C MET A 21 -4.38 29.92 -2.46
N GLU A 22 -4.51 31.07 -1.79
CA GLU A 22 -5.78 31.80 -1.62
C GLU A 22 -6.89 31.07 -0.83
N LYS A 23 -6.54 30.12 0.06
CA LYS A 23 -7.50 29.39 0.91
C LYS A 23 -8.58 28.65 0.13
N ARG A 24 -8.26 28.20 -1.09
CA ARG A 24 -9.11 27.31 -1.87
C ARG A 24 -8.60 25.88 -1.69
N PRO A 25 -9.43 24.93 -1.25
CA PRO A 25 -9.01 23.53 -1.14
C PRO A 25 -8.56 23.01 -2.50
N ASN A 26 -7.35 22.42 -2.57
CA ASN A 26 -6.83 21.81 -3.78
C ASN A 26 -6.78 20.28 -3.71
N ALA A 27 -6.97 19.73 -2.50
CA ALA A 27 -7.03 18.31 -2.23
C ALA A 27 -7.80 18.05 -0.94
N ASP A 28 -8.33 16.85 -0.81
CA ASP A 28 -8.97 16.37 0.42
C ASP A 28 -8.16 15.23 1.01
N PHE A 29 -7.85 15.33 2.30
CA PHE A 29 -7.27 14.22 3.05
C PHE A 29 -8.35 13.54 3.90
N LEU A 30 -8.69 12.30 3.52
CA LEU A 30 -9.73 11.52 4.15
C LEU A 30 -9.13 10.46 5.06
N ILE A 31 -9.54 10.46 6.33
CA ILE A 31 -9.23 9.41 7.29
C ILE A 31 -10.50 8.59 7.45
N SER A 32 -10.45 7.31 7.10
CA SER A 32 -11.60 6.42 7.15
C SER A 32 -11.27 5.14 7.91
N GLU A 33 -12.26 4.60 8.61
CA GLU A 33 -12.20 3.32 9.29
C GLU A 33 -12.63 2.22 8.32
N VAL A 34 -11.83 1.15 8.20
CA VAL A 34 -12.23 -0.03 7.43
C VAL A 34 -13.19 -0.86 8.28
N VAL A 35 -14.44 -1.00 7.84
CA VAL A 35 -15.49 -1.72 8.57
C VAL A 35 -15.75 -3.12 8.02
N GLN A 36 -15.36 -3.36 6.75
CA GLN A 36 -15.48 -4.68 6.12
C GLN A 36 -14.49 -4.81 4.97
N PHE A 37 -13.89 -6.00 4.83
CA PHE A 37 -13.15 -6.39 3.64
C PHE A 37 -14.01 -7.32 2.78
N HIS A 38 -13.96 -7.13 1.47
CA HIS A 38 -14.43 -8.12 0.50
C HIS A 38 -13.21 -8.54 -0.32
N ILE A 39 -12.84 -9.81 -0.17
CA ILE A 39 -11.63 -10.38 -0.76
C ILE A 39 -12.09 -11.63 -1.49
N ASP A 40 -11.64 -11.78 -2.73
CA ASP A 40 -11.82 -13.01 -3.49
C ASP A 40 -11.18 -14.19 -2.74
N ASP A 41 -11.93 -15.27 -2.54
CA ASP A 41 -11.49 -16.42 -1.74
C ASP A 41 -10.18 -17.02 -2.26
N GLU A 42 -9.92 -16.94 -3.57
CA GLU A 42 -8.68 -17.42 -4.18
C GLU A 42 -7.43 -16.61 -3.75
N LEU A 43 -7.62 -15.42 -3.16
CA LEU A 43 -6.54 -14.54 -2.73
C LEU A 43 -6.22 -14.63 -1.25
N TYR A 44 -7.09 -15.23 -0.44
CA TYR A 44 -6.94 -15.17 1.02
C TYR A 44 -6.47 -16.51 1.57
N PHE A 45 -5.34 -16.51 2.27
CA PHE A 45 -4.80 -17.69 2.91
C PHE A 45 -4.26 -17.36 4.31
N SER A 46 -4.84 -18.00 5.34
CA SER A 46 -4.35 -17.94 6.72
C SER A 46 -4.10 -16.52 7.26
N GLY A 47 -5.01 -15.58 7.03
CA GLY A 47 -4.85 -14.19 7.49
C GLY A 47 -4.04 -13.30 6.57
N LYS A 48 -3.61 -13.80 5.40
CA LYS A 48 -2.75 -13.07 4.46
C LYS A 48 -3.35 -13.07 3.07
N ILE A 49 -2.97 -12.06 2.28
CA ILE A 49 -3.29 -11.96 0.86
C ILE A 49 -2.16 -12.57 0.04
N ASP A 50 -2.50 -13.40 -0.94
CA ASP A 50 -1.57 -13.82 -1.97
C ASP A 50 -1.32 -12.65 -2.94
N GLU A 51 -0.20 -11.97 -2.73
CA GLU A 51 0.24 -10.83 -3.53
C GLU A 51 0.51 -11.20 -5.00
N LYS A 52 0.92 -12.46 -5.28
CA LYS A 52 1.14 -12.95 -6.65
C LYS A 52 -0.17 -13.10 -7.39
N ALA A 53 -1.21 -13.60 -6.72
CA ALA A 53 -2.53 -13.75 -7.31
C ALA A 53 -3.29 -12.41 -7.41
N LEU A 54 -3.04 -11.48 -6.48
CA LEU A 54 -3.66 -10.15 -6.48
C LEU A 54 -3.22 -9.30 -7.69
N LEU A 55 -1.94 -9.38 -8.09
CA LEU A 55 -1.34 -8.62 -9.20
C LEU A 55 -1.65 -7.11 -9.13
N PRO A 56 -1.25 -6.41 -8.05
CA PRO A 56 -1.53 -4.98 -7.92
C PRO A 56 -0.83 -4.17 -9.02
N VAL A 57 -1.47 -3.05 -9.39
CA VAL A 57 -0.92 -2.06 -10.31
C VAL A 57 -0.50 -0.80 -9.57
N GLY A 58 0.70 -0.31 -9.83
CA GLY A 58 1.19 0.96 -9.31
C GLY A 58 1.00 2.09 -10.32
N ARG A 59 0.70 3.30 -9.83
CA ARG A 59 0.65 4.53 -10.64
C ARG A 59 2.05 5.14 -10.73
N LEU A 60 2.49 5.51 -11.92
CA LEU A 60 3.71 6.29 -12.16
C LEU A 60 3.36 7.69 -12.68
N ALA A 61 4.38 8.52 -12.94
CA ALA A 61 4.21 9.85 -13.49
C ALA A 61 3.46 9.84 -14.83
N GLY A 62 2.60 10.85 -15.02
CA GLY A 62 1.77 10.99 -16.21
C GLY A 62 0.75 9.86 -16.36
N THR A 63 0.78 9.21 -17.52
CA THR A 63 -0.12 8.11 -17.91
C THR A 63 0.50 6.72 -17.74
N ASN A 64 1.69 6.63 -17.12
CA ASN A 64 2.42 5.39 -16.97
C ASN A 64 1.97 4.60 -15.72
N TYR A 65 2.01 3.27 -15.82
CA TYR A 65 1.67 2.33 -14.76
C TYR A 65 2.69 1.19 -14.70
N VAL A 66 2.83 0.59 -13.53
CA VAL A 66 3.71 -0.57 -13.30
C VAL A 66 2.89 -1.76 -12.82
N ARG A 67 3.27 -2.96 -13.25
CA ARG A 67 2.75 -4.24 -12.75
C ARG A 67 3.75 -4.85 -11.79
N SER A 68 3.27 -5.48 -10.72
CA SER A 68 4.13 -6.28 -9.84
C SER A 68 4.71 -7.47 -10.62
N ARG A 69 5.97 -7.38 -11.04
CA ARG A 69 6.68 -8.42 -11.79
C ARG A 69 7.55 -9.28 -10.90
N GLU A 70 8.32 -8.65 -10.02
CA GLU A 70 9.28 -9.29 -9.14
C GLU A 70 9.07 -8.79 -7.73
N MET A 71 9.11 -9.71 -6.77
CA MET A 71 9.02 -9.43 -5.35
C MET A 71 10.26 -9.97 -4.67
N PHE A 72 10.80 -9.18 -3.75
CA PHE A 72 11.91 -9.57 -2.90
C PHE A 72 11.54 -9.26 -1.45
N SER A 73 12.12 -10.00 -0.53
CA SER A 73 11.93 -9.78 0.90
C SER A 73 13.23 -9.29 1.50
N MET A 74 13.14 -8.31 2.38
CA MET A 74 14.26 -7.88 3.21
C MET A 74 13.99 -8.30 4.66
N PRO A 75 14.96 -8.89 5.35
CA PRO A 75 14.80 -9.22 6.76
C PRO A 75 14.68 -7.92 7.58
N HIS A 76 13.81 -7.93 8.59
CA HIS A 76 13.84 -6.92 9.64
C HIS A 76 15.05 -7.20 10.54
N LEU A 77 16.13 -6.47 10.32
CA LEU A 77 17.34 -6.58 11.13
C LEU A 77 17.15 -5.86 12.46
N PHE A 78 17.59 -6.50 13.54
CA PHE A 78 17.82 -5.78 14.79
C PHE A 78 19.03 -4.85 14.65
N TYR A 79 19.07 -3.78 15.45
CA TYR A 79 20.12 -2.75 15.36
C TYR A 79 21.55 -3.33 15.40
N HIS A 80 21.78 -4.33 16.25
CA HIS A 80 23.09 -4.99 16.35
C HIS A 80 23.46 -5.79 15.08
N GLU A 81 22.49 -6.44 14.44
CA GLU A 81 22.69 -7.18 13.18
C GLU A 81 22.95 -6.22 12.02
N TRP A 82 22.24 -5.09 11.98
CA TRP A 82 22.46 -4.03 10.99
C TRP A 82 23.89 -3.48 11.04
N ILE A 83 24.42 -3.21 12.25
CA ILE A 83 25.81 -2.74 12.41
C ILE A 83 26.79 -3.79 11.87
N ALA A 84 26.58 -5.06 12.20
CA ALA A 84 27.46 -6.15 11.76
C ALA A 84 27.47 -6.30 10.24
N GLN A 85 26.32 -6.14 9.59
CA GLN A 85 26.19 -6.26 8.14
C GLN A 85 26.82 -5.06 7.40
N ASN A 86 26.65 -3.84 7.92
CA ASN A 86 27.12 -2.60 7.27
C ASN A 86 28.57 -2.21 7.62
N LYS A 87 29.19 -2.80 8.64
CA LYS A 87 30.65 -2.68 8.86
C LYS A 87 31.46 -3.52 7.87
N LYS A 88 30.95 -4.69 7.46
CA LYS A 88 31.60 -5.58 6.49
C LYS A 88 31.59 -5.07 5.05
N SER A 89 30.68 -4.15 4.70
CA SER A 89 30.57 -3.62 3.32
C SER A 89 31.44 -2.38 3.08
N ARG A 90 32.18 -1.89 4.08
CA ARG A 90 33.03 -0.68 4.01
C ARG A 90 34.53 -0.97 4.15
N SER A 91 34.92 -2.25 4.22
CA SER A 91 36.31 -2.73 4.08
C SER A 91 36.46 -3.51 2.79
#